data_AF-A0A2W0CRQ1-F1
#
_entry.id   AF-A0A2W0CRQ1-F1
#
_cell.length_a   1.000
_cell.length_b   1.000
_cell.length_c   1.000
_cell.angle_alpha   90.00
_cell.angle_beta   90.00
_cell.angle_gamma   90.00
#
_symmetry.space_group_name_H-M   'P 1'
#
loop_
_entity.id
_entity.type
_entity.pdbx_description
1 polymer ?
#
loop_
_entity_poly.entity_id
_entity_poly.type
_entity_poly.pdbx_seq_one_letter_code
_entity_poly.pdbx_strand_id
1 'polypeptide(L)'
;MKIIQPLPPHLEDMLMRYERNGHLNMQASLLGKQSVVYKVQEYCLKVYTKRGKIGGELEGEAIMSMQSNSHVPKLYAYSPGYFILTEWIDGYNLRQYREYFGHIPCNLIYDMLYSELEQIQSGYRDWDVIRYENLLWTHGGKVKRTDFWLCEPAGPEREGMEEAVIRRINGVQAGDEAEVKELQEYLFRHGLTASEVKHALEQFQSQVNESIIS
;
A
#
# COMPACT_ATOMS: atom_id res chain seq x y z
N MET A 1 21.07 -9.98 -6.12
CA MET A 1 19.77 -9.70 -6.77
C MET A 1 18.95 -10.97 -7.03
N LYS A 2 17.63 -10.89 -6.90
CA LYS A 2 16.64 -11.89 -7.36
C LYS A 2 15.70 -11.24 -8.39
N ILE A 3 15.47 -11.90 -9.52
CA ILE A 3 14.51 -11.50 -10.55
C ILE A 3 13.24 -12.33 -10.35
N ILE A 4 12.09 -11.66 -10.20
CA ILE A 4 10.80 -12.26 -9.89
C ILE A 4 9.93 -12.35 -11.15
N GLN A 5 9.96 -11.31 -11.97
CA GLN A 5 9.26 -11.26 -13.26
C GLN A 5 10.24 -10.90 -14.38
N PRO A 6 9.97 -11.28 -15.63
CA PRO A 6 10.82 -10.93 -16.76
C PRO A 6 11.08 -9.42 -16.84
N LEU A 7 12.34 -9.05 -17.06
CA LEU A 7 12.77 -7.67 -17.18
C LEU A 7 13.34 -7.39 -18.57
N PRO A 8 13.21 -6.14 -19.08
CA PRO A 8 13.97 -5.70 -20.22
C PRO A 8 15.49 -5.82 -19.93
N PRO A 9 16.32 -6.34 -20.87
CA PRO A 9 17.74 -6.57 -20.63
C PRO A 9 18.50 -5.33 -20.14
N HIS A 10 18.14 -4.15 -20.66
CA HIS A 10 18.77 -2.89 -20.25
C HIS A 10 18.50 -2.53 -18.77
N LEU A 11 17.35 -2.94 -18.22
CA LEU A 11 17.01 -2.68 -16.83
C LEU A 11 17.75 -3.65 -15.90
N GLU A 12 17.86 -4.92 -16.29
CA GLU A 12 18.67 -5.91 -15.58
C GLU A 12 20.15 -5.49 -15.53
N ASP A 13 20.71 -5.06 -16.66
CA ASP A 13 22.07 -4.52 -16.74
C ASP A 13 22.28 -3.31 -15.81
N MET A 14 21.31 -2.41 -15.76
CA MET A 14 21.35 -1.24 -14.87
C MET A 14 21.37 -1.66 -13.40
N LEU A 15 20.49 -2.60 -13.00
CA LEU A 15 20.43 -3.11 -11.62
C LEU A 15 21.72 -3.84 -11.22
N MET A 16 22.27 -4.67 -12.11
CA MET A 16 23.55 -5.35 -11.87
C MET A 16 24.71 -4.36 -11.70
N ARG A 17 24.76 -3.31 -12.52
CA ARG A 17 25.79 -2.25 -12.36
C ARG A 17 25.60 -1.49 -11.05
N TYR A 18 24.36 -1.20 -10.67
CA TYR A 18 24.07 -0.56 -9.40
C TYR A 18 24.51 -1.42 -8.21
N GLU A 19 24.20 -2.71 -8.19
CA GLU A 19 24.59 -3.63 -7.11
C GLU A 19 26.12 -3.73 -6.96
N ARG A 20 26.87 -3.64 -8.07
CA ARG A 20 28.34 -3.67 -8.06
C ARG A 20 28.99 -2.34 -7.64
N ASN A 21 28.45 -1.22 -8.13
CA ASN A 21 29.15 0.07 -8.07
C ASN A 21 28.47 1.10 -7.15
N GLY A 22 27.23 0.86 -6.72
CA GLY A 22 26.48 1.75 -5.82
C GLY A 22 26.03 3.08 -6.44
N HIS A 23 26.13 3.23 -7.76
CA HIS A 23 25.86 4.49 -8.45
C HIS A 23 24.76 4.35 -9.50
N LEU A 24 23.82 5.31 -9.50
CA LEU A 24 22.81 5.51 -10.54
C LEU A 24 22.99 6.90 -11.13
N ASN A 25 23.02 6.99 -12.46
CA ASN A 25 23.08 8.26 -13.18
C ASN A 25 21.69 8.68 -13.61
N MET A 26 20.80 8.91 -12.64
CA MET A 26 19.40 9.25 -12.86
C MET A 26 18.95 10.31 -11.87
N GLN A 27 17.96 11.11 -12.27
CA GLN A 27 17.33 12.06 -11.35
C GLN A 27 16.38 11.31 -10.41
N ALA A 28 16.51 11.55 -9.11
CA ALA A 28 15.62 10.98 -8.11
C ALA A 28 14.21 11.60 -8.23
N SER A 29 13.19 10.76 -8.14
CA SER A 29 11.79 11.17 -8.01
C SER A 29 11.45 11.58 -6.57
N LEU A 30 12.02 10.88 -5.59
CA LEU A 30 11.85 11.18 -4.16
C LEU A 30 13.16 10.91 -3.40
N LEU A 31 13.56 11.86 -2.56
CA LEU A 31 14.73 11.75 -1.69
C LEU A 31 14.28 11.57 -0.24
N GLY A 32 14.48 10.37 0.30
CA GLY A 32 14.25 10.03 1.70
C GLY A 32 15.55 9.92 2.49
N LYS A 33 15.43 9.87 3.83
CA LYS A 33 16.58 9.65 4.73
C LYS A 33 17.14 8.23 4.65
N GLN A 34 16.27 7.24 4.42
CA GLN A 34 16.60 5.81 4.41
C GLN A 34 16.57 5.21 3.01
N SER A 35 15.97 5.88 2.04
CA SER A 35 15.87 5.41 0.67
C SER A 35 15.77 6.56 -0.33
N VAL A 36 16.05 6.25 -1.59
CA VAL A 36 15.84 7.15 -2.74
C VAL A 36 14.99 6.41 -3.75
N VAL A 37 13.94 7.06 -4.26
CA VAL A 37 13.04 6.48 -5.26
C VAL A 37 13.30 7.10 -6.62
N TYR A 38 13.38 6.26 -7.64
CA TYR A 38 13.52 6.63 -9.04
C TYR A 38 12.35 6.07 -9.84
N LYS A 39 11.78 6.90 -10.72
CA LYS A 39 10.91 6.40 -11.79
C LYS A 39 11.77 6.00 -12.97
N VAL A 40 11.68 4.75 -13.39
CA VAL A 40 12.37 4.20 -14.56
C VAL A 40 11.31 3.69 -15.51
N GLN A 41 10.88 4.51 -16.48
CA GLN A 41 9.73 4.19 -17.35
C GLN A 41 8.47 3.86 -16.52
N GLU A 42 8.00 2.61 -16.60
CA GLU A 42 6.84 2.06 -15.86
C GLU A 42 7.23 1.39 -14.53
N TYR A 43 8.50 1.47 -14.13
CA TYR A 43 9.02 0.87 -12.92
C TYR A 43 9.33 1.90 -11.83
N CYS A 44 9.15 1.49 -10.59
CA CYS A 44 9.57 2.18 -9.39
C CYS A 44 10.79 1.48 -8.81
N LEU A 45 11.95 2.15 -8.83
CA LEU A 45 13.18 1.65 -8.22
C LEU A 45 13.40 2.39 -6.89
N LYS A 46 13.18 1.70 -5.77
CA LYS A 46 13.51 2.20 -4.43
C LYS A 46 14.85 1.61 -4.01
N VAL A 47 15.80 2.49 -3.76
CA VAL A 47 17.17 2.16 -3.38
C VAL A 47 17.41 2.53 -1.93
N TYR A 48 17.95 1.63 -1.13
CA TYR A 48 18.16 1.86 0.30
C TYR A 48 19.55 2.43 0.58
N THR A 49 19.60 3.37 1.52
CA THR A 49 20.87 3.86 2.06
C THR A 49 21.43 2.83 3.05
N LYS A 50 22.70 3.01 3.48
CA LYS A 50 23.27 2.17 4.55
C LYS A 50 22.41 2.12 5.81
N ARG A 51 21.69 3.21 6.14
CA ARG A 51 20.78 3.27 7.30
C ARG A 51 19.44 2.57 7.03
N GLY A 52 19.06 2.43 5.76
CA GLY A 52 17.83 1.79 5.35
C GLY A 52 17.96 0.30 5.01
N LYS A 53 19.15 -0.30 5.19
CA LYS A 53 19.40 -1.66 4.73
C LYS A 53 18.45 -2.69 5.35
N ILE A 54 18.33 -2.70 6.69
CA ILE A 54 17.50 -3.69 7.42
C ILE A 54 16.03 -3.55 7.04
N GLY A 55 15.48 -2.32 7.07
CA GLY A 55 14.08 -2.12 6.67
C GLY A 55 13.84 -2.45 5.20
N GLY A 56 14.84 -2.27 4.32
CA GLY A 56 14.72 -2.66 2.92
C GLY A 56 14.77 -4.18 2.68
N GLU A 57 15.36 -4.96 3.60
CA GLU A 57 15.26 -6.42 3.61
C GLU A 57 13.82 -6.83 3.95
N LEU A 58 13.27 -6.30 5.05
CA LEU A 58 11.90 -6.58 5.51
C LEU A 58 10.84 -6.14 4.50
N GLU A 59 10.94 -4.94 3.94
CA GLU A 59 10.02 -4.41 2.94
C GLU A 59 9.98 -5.30 1.69
N GLY A 60 11.15 -5.77 1.23
CA GLY A 60 11.23 -6.66 0.07
C GLY A 60 10.58 -8.03 0.31
N GLU A 61 10.73 -8.58 1.52
CA GLU A 61 10.10 -9.85 1.91
C GLU A 61 8.58 -9.72 2.03
N ALA A 62 8.09 -8.62 2.62
CA ALA A 62 6.67 -8.32 2.74
C ALA A 62 6.00 -8.14 1.36
N ILE A 63 6.60 -7.36 0.46
CA ILE A 63 6.04 -7.19 -0.87
C ILE A 63 6.03 -8.53 -1.63
N MET A 64 7.10 -9.33 -1.50
CA MET A 64 7.20 -10.63 -2.16
C MET A 64 6.12 -11.62 -1.69
N SER A 65 5.80 -11.66 -0.40
CA SER A 65 4.79 -12.57 0.14
C SER A 65 3.36 -12.21 -0.28
N MET A 66 3.09 -10.94 -0.56
CA MET A 66 1.76 -10.43 -0.86
C MET A 66 1.49 -10.24 -2.36
N GLN A 67 2.27 -10.87 -3.25
CA GLN A 67 2.12 -10.71 -4.70
C GLN A 67 0.79 -11.23 -5.27
N SER A 68 0.04 -12.05 -4.53
CA SER A 68 -1.33 -12.43 -4.88
C SER A 68 -2.34 -11.30 -4.71
N ASN A 69 -2.03 -10.29 -3.88
CA ASN A 69 -2.97 -9.24 -3.51
C ASN A 69 -2.96 -8.13 -4.56
N SER A 70 -4.13 -7.83 -5.11
CA SER A 70 -4.24 -6.90 -6.24
C SER A 70 -3.83 -5.46 -5.89
N HIS A 71 -3.97 -5.08 -4.61
CA HIS A 71 -3.61 -3.78 -4.10
C HIS A 71 -2.09 -3.62 -3.86
N VAL A 72 -1.31 -4.70 -3.87
CA VAL A 72 0.15 -4.63 -3.72
C VAL A 72 0.82 -4.32 -5.06
N PRO A 73 1.87 -3.49 -5.10
CA PRO A 73 2.64 -3.28 -6.31
C PRO A 73 3.29 -4.59 -6.77
N LYS A 74 3.13 -4.92 -8.05
CA LYS A 74 3.90 -5.99 -8.70
C LYS A 74 5.40 -5.80 -8.43
N LEU A 75 6.05 -6.85 -7.95
CA LEU A 75 7.49 -6.93 -7.72
C LEU A 75 8.16 -7.58 -8.94
N TYR A 76 9.12 -6.86 -9.52
CA TYR A 76 9.86 -7.35 -10.68
C TYR A 76 11.23 -7.91 -10.31
N ALA A 77 11.94 -7.23 -9.42
CA ALA A 77 13.22 -7.67 -8.89
C ALA A 77 13.51 -7.04 -7.54
N TYR A 78 14.36 -7.67 -6.74
CA TYR A 78 14.90 -7.06 -5.54
C TYR A 78 16.28 -7.60 -5.17
N SER A 79 17.04 -6.79 -4.44
CA SER A 79 18.24 -7.23 -3.74
C SER A 79 18.09 -6.84 -2.27
N PRO A 80 18.03 -7.81 -1.33
CA PRO A 80 17.74 -7.55 0.08
C PRO A 80 18.60 -6.43 0.66
N GLY A 81 17.95 -5.35 1.10
CA GLY A 81 18.60 -4.18 1.70
C GLY A 81 19.38 -3.27 0.75
N TYR A 82 19.38 -3.55 -0.55
CA TYR A 82 19.97 -2.68 -1.58
C TYR A 82 18.89 -1.97 -2.38
N PHE A 83 17.96 -2.72 -2.96
CA PHE A 83 16.85 -2.14 -3.72
C PHE A 83 15.66 -3.06 -3.84
N ILE A 84 14.50 -2.47 -4.11
CA ILE A 84 13.31 -3.13 -4.66
C ILE A 84 12.94 -2.44 -5.98
N LEU A 85 12.51 -3.24 -6.95
CA LEU A 85 11.97 -2.78 -8.24
C LEU A 85 10.52 -3.26 -8.34
N THR A 86 9.59 -2.32 -8.25
CA THR A 86 8.14 -2.59 -8.34
C THR A 86 7.52 -1.86 -9.54
N GLU A 87 6.23 -2.07 -9.79
CA GLU A 87 5.48 -1.22 -10.72
C GLU A 87 5.45 0.24 -10.23
N TRP A 88 5.58 1.17 -11.17
CA TRP A 88 5.27 2.56 -10.92
C TRP A 88 3.75 2.73 -10.88
N ILE A 89 3.23 3.13 -9.73
CA ILE A 89 1.80 3.40 -9.59
C ILE A 89 1.49 4.80 -10.13
N ASP A 90 0.83 4.84 -11.28
CA ASP A 90 0.25 6.08 -11.81
C ASP A 90 -1.14 6.32 -11.19
N GLY A 91 -1.11 6.78 -9.95
CA GLY A 91 -2.30 6.99 -9.14
C GLY A 91 -2.22 8.26 -8.30
N TYR A 92 -3.36 8.64 -7.76
CA TYR A 92 -3.54 9.82 -6.93
C TYR A 92 -3.67 9.40 -5.47
N ASN A 93 -2.94 10.05 -4.57
CA ASN A 93 -3.31 9.99 -3.15
C ASN A 93 -4.66 10.70 -2.93
N LEU A 94 -5.27 10.53 -1.76
CA LEU A 94 -6.62 11.08 -1.51
C LEU A 94 -6.72 12.58 -1.80
N ARG A 95 -5.73 13.36 -1.40
CA ARG A 95 -5.71 14.81 -1.65
C ARG A 95 -5.71 15.12 -3.14
N GLN A 96 -4.79 14.50 -3.89
CA GLN A 96 -4.70 14.69 -5.34
C GLN A 96 -5.95 14.21 -6.06
N TYR A 97 -6.56 13.11 -5.60
CA TYR A 97 -7.79 12.57 -6.16
C TYR A 97 -8.93 13.59 -6.02
N ARG A 98 -9.08 14.17 -4.83
CA ARG A 98 -10.06 15.23 -4.55
C ARG A 98 -9.83 16.47 -5.40
N GLU A 99 -8.58 16.92 -5.52
CA GLU A 99 -8.22 18.09 -6.32
C GLU A 99 -8.51 17.87 -7.82
N TYR A 100 -8.26 16.65 -8.32
CA TYR A 100 -8.42 16.34 -9.74
C TYR A 100 -9.87 16.03 -10.14
N PHE A 101 -10.58 15.20 -9.36
CA PHE A 101 -11.93 14.74 -9.68
C PHE A 101 -13.04 15.57 -9.01
N GLY A 102 -12.72 16.39 -8.01
CA GLY A 102 -13.68 17.18 -7.26
C GLY A 102 -14.50 16.38 -6.23
N HIS A 103 -14.16 15.12 -6.00
CA HIS A 103 -14.80 14.22 -5.03
C HIS A 103 -13.79 13.22 -4.46
N ILE A 104 -14.17 12.50 -3.39
CA ILE A 104 -13.37 11.39 -2.83
C ILE A 104 -13.56 10.10 -3.66
N PRO A 105 -12.65 9.11 -3.54
CA PRO A 105 -12.86 7.79 -4.14
C PRO A 105 -14.13 7.10 -3.63
N CYS A 106 -14.93 6.54 -4.53
CA CYS A 106 -16.22 5.92 -4.19
C CYS A 106 -16.11 4.71 -3.25
N ASN A 107 -14.97 4.03 -3.26
CA ASN A 107 -14.71 2.84 -2.45
C ASN A 107 -13.75 3.13 -1.29
N LEU A 108 -13.59 4.38 -0.85
CA LEU A 108 -12.57 4.77 0.12
C LEU A 108 -12.50 3.86 1.36
N ILE A 109 -13.63 3.64 2.05
CA ILE A 109 -13.67 2.81 3.27
C ILE A 109 -13.41 1.33 2.95
N TYR A 110 -13.97 0.84 1.84
CA TYR A 110 -13.72 -0.53 1.36
C TYR A 110 -12.23 -0.73 1.09
N ASP A 111 -11.65 0.14 0.27
CA ASP A 111 -10.26 0.10 -0.13
C ASP A 111 -9.33 0.19 1.09
N MET A 112 -9.68 0.98 2.12
CA MET A 112 -8.92 1.05 3.36
C MET A 112 -8.96 -0.27 4.15
N LEU A 113 -10.16 -0.76 4.50
CA LEU A 113 -10.33 -1.88 5.43
C LEU A 113 -10.00 -3.23 4.78
N TYR A 114 -10.42 -3.46 3.53
CA TYR A 114 -10.22 -4.75 2.89
C TYR A 114 -8.77 -4.97 2.46
N SER A 115 -8.08 -3.92 2.01
CA SER A 115 -6.65 -4.08 1.71
C SER A 115 -5.81 -4.27 2.98
N GLU A 116 -6.26 -3.80 4.15
CA GLU A 116 -5.64 -4.12 5.44
C GLU A 116 -5.90 -5.58 5.83
N LEU A 117 -7.14 -6.04 5.67
CA LEU A 117 -7.52 -7.42 5.92
C LEU A 117 -6.69 -8.40 5.07
N GLU A 118 -6.63 -8.18 3.75
CA GLU A 118 -5.86 -9.02 2.81
C GLU A 118 -4.36 -9.06 3.17
N GLN A 119 -3.80 -7.95 3.65
CA GLN A 119 -2.42 -7.86 4.12
C GLN A 119 -2.19 -8.70 5.39
N ILE A 120 -3.09 -8.60 6.37
CA ILE A 120 -3.05 -9.42 7.60
C ILE A 120 -3.20 -10.91 7.28
N GLN A 121 -4.13 -11.26 6.38
CA GLN A 121 -4.34 -12.63 5.90
C GLN A 121 -3.09 -13.21 5.25
N SER A 122 -2.34 -12.37 4.55
CA SER A 122 -1.03 -12.72 3.97
C SER A 122 0.10 -12.85 5.00
N GLY A 123 -0.21 -12.64 6.28
CA GLY A 123 0.69 -12.84 7.40
C GLY A 123 1.49 -11.61 7.82
N TYR A 124 1.11 -10.41 7.35
CA TYR A 124 1.85 -9.18 7.61
C TYR A 124 0.95 -8.14 8.28
N ARG A 125 1.47 -7.47 9.29
CA ARG A 125 0.87 -6.24 9.81
C ARG A 125 1.67 -5.05 9.32
N ASP A 126 1.00 -3.93 9.08
CA ASP A 126 1.68 -2.65 8.99
C ASP A 126 1.73 -2.03 10.38
N TRP A 127 2.75 -1.24 10.71
CA TRP A 127 2.70 -0.37 11.89
C TRP A 127 2.26 1.04 11.56
N ASP A 128 2.15 1.39 10.28
CA ASP A 128 1.53 2.63 9.82
C ASP A 128 0.00 2.48 9.68
N VAL A 129 -0.60 1.63 10.55
CA VAL A 129 -2.01 1.21 10.49
C VAL A 129 -2.95 2.41 10.38
N ILE A 130 -3.80 2.32 9.37
CA ILE A 130 -4.74 3.33 8.89
C ILE A 130 -4.04 4.65 8.58
N ARG A 131 -3.41 4.69 7.41
CA ARG A 131 -3.34 5.92 6.62
C ARG A 131 -3.77 5.63 5.21
N TYR A 132 -4.93 6.14 4.82
CA TYR A 132 -5.22 6.28 3.38
C TYR A 132 -4.15 7.12 2.65
N GLU A 133 -3.25 7.78 3.39
CA GLU A 133 -2.06 8.47 2.87
C GLU A 133 -1.14 7.53 2.09
N ASN A 134 -1.15 6.23 2.42
CA ASN A 134 -0.39 5.18 1.72
C ASN A 134 -1.22 4.49 0.62
N LEU A 135 -2.44 4.97 0.34
CA LEU A 135 -3.27 4.50 -0.75
C LEU A 135 -3.18 5.44 -1.94
N LEU A 136 -2.97 4.86 -3.11
CA LEU A 136 -3.05 5.53 -4.39
C LEU A 136 -4.20 4.93 -5.20
N TRP A 137 -5.07 5.79 -5.73
CA TRP A 137 -6.13 5.39 -6.64
C TRP A 137 -5.71 5.67 -8.07
N THR A 138 -5.68 4.62 -8.89
CA THR A 138 -5.41 4.74 -10.33
C THR A 138 -6.57 5.43 -11.04
N HIS A 139 -6.34 5.89 -12.27
CA HIS A 139 -7.39 6.49 -13.11
C HIS A 139 -8.59 5.55 -13.33
N GLY A 140 -8.35 4.23 -13.33
CA GLY A 140 -9.40 3.21 -13.44
C GLY A 140 -10.12 2.90 -12.12
N GLY A 141 -9.86 3.65 -11.05
CA GLY A 141 -10.49 3.47 -9.74
C GLY A 141 -9.93 2.33 -8.90
N LYS A 142 -8.88 1.63 -9.35
CA LYS A 142 -8.22 0.59 -8.55
C LYS A 142 -7.32 1.21 -7.48
N VAL A 143 -7.39 0.69 -6.26
CA VAL A 143 -6.49 1.06 -5.17
C VAL A 143 -5.17 0.29 -5.23
N LYS A 144 -4.08 0.96 -4.87
CA LYS A 144 -2.76 0.41 -4.65
C LYS A 144 -2.20 0.92 -3.33
N ARG A 145 -1.70 0.01 -2.49
CA ARG A 145 -0.91 0.35 -1.30
C ARG A 145 0.50 0.68 -1.72
N THR A 146 1.08 1.69 -1.10
CA THR A 146 2.47 2.07 -1.26
C THR A 146 3.13 2.17 0.10
N ASP A 147 4.46 2.02 0.12
CA ASP A 147 5.31 2.09 1.31
C ASP A 147 5.07 0.97 2.33
N PHE A 148 5.75 -0.15 2.12
CA PHE A 148 5.70 -1.33 3.01
C PHE A 148 6.84 -1.33 4.02
N TRP A 149 7.42 -0.15 4.29
CA TRP A 149 8.62 0.01 5.11
C TRP A 149 8.44 -0.47 6.56
N LEU A 150 7.24 -0.32 7.10
CA LEU A 150 6.87 -0.73 8.45
C LEU A 150 6.06 -2.03 8.47
N CYS A 151 6.01 -2.75 7.35
CA CYS A 151 5.40 -4.07 7.29
C CYS A 151 6.31 -5.11 7.92
N GLU A 152 5.75 -5.90 8.84
CA GLU A 152 6.45 -7.00 9.49
C GLU A 152 5.54 -8.23 9.63
N PRO A 153 6.12 -9.43 9.81
CA PRO A 153 5.34 -10.63 10.06
C PRO A 153 4.43 -10.47 11.29
N ALA A 154 3.14 -10.73 11.13
CA ALA A 154 2.15 -10.63 12.20
C ALA A 154 2.35 -11.70 13.30
N GLY A 155 3.02 -12.81 12.98
CA GLY A 155 3.34 -13.86 13.94
C GLY A 155 2.09 -14.53 14.55
N PRO A 156 2.15 -14.96 15.83
CA PRO A 156 1.04 -15.64 16.49
C PRO A 156 -0.23 -14.79 16.68
N GLU A 157 -0.13 -13.46 16.60
CA GLU A 157 -1.26 -12.54 16.81
C GLU A 157 -2.14 -12.39 15.56
N ARG A 158 -1.72 -12.96 14.42
CA ARG A 158 -2.39 -12.78 13.11
C ARG A 158 -3.89 -13.06 13.16
N GLU A 159 -4.30 -14.19 13.74
CA GLU A 159 -5.71 -14.60 13.77
C GLU A 159 -6.56 -13.59 14.56
N GLY A 160 -6.07 -13.12 15.70
CA GLY A 160 -6.77 -12.10 16.49
C GLY A 160 -6.84 -10.74 15.79
N MET A 161 -5.81 -10.36 15.01
CA MET A 161 -5.82 -9.15 14.19
C MET A 161 -6.84 -9.26 13.05
N GLU A 162 -6.87 -10.40 12.36
CA GLU A 162 -7.82 -10.68 11.30
C GLU A 162 -9.26 -10.60 11.81
N GLU A 163 -9.56 -11.28 12.91
CA GLU A 163 -10.88 -11.23 13.55
C GLU A 163 -11.27 -9.80 13.97
N ALA A 164 -10.31 -8.99 14.40
CA ALA A 164 -10.56 -7.60 14.78
C ALA A 164 -10.94 -6.74 13.58
N VAL A 165 -10.23 -6.87 12.45
CA VAL A 165 -10.55 -6.14 11.22
C VAL A 165 -11.88 -6.61 10.62
N ILE A 166 -12.14 -7.93 10.62
CA ILE A 166 -13.44 -8.49 10.16
C ILE A 166 -14.59 -7.95 11.02
N ARG A 167 -14.44 -7.93 12.35
CA ARG A 167 -15.44 -7.36 13.25
C ARG A 167 -15.69 -5.89 12.95
N ARG A 168 -14.63 -5.10 12.74
CA ARG A 168 -14.73 -3.68 12.37
C ARG A 168 -15.46 -3.49 11.05
N ILE A 169 -15.10 -4.25 10.00
CA ILE A 169 -15.79 -4.23 8.70
C ILE A 169 -17.28 -4.48 8.87
N ASN A 170 -17.64 -5.58 9.54
CA ASN A 170 -19.03 -5.96 9.76
C ASN A 170 -19.79 -4.93 10.61
N GLY A 171 -19.14 -4.38 11.65
CA GLY A 171 -19.73 -3.36 12.51
C GLY A 171 -20.03 -2.06 11.75
N VAL A 172 -19.06 -1.53 11.01
CA VAL A 172 -19.26 -0.32 10.18
C VAL A 172 -20.35 -0.56 9.13
N GLN A 173 -20.36 -1.73 8.47
CA GLN A 173 -21.37 -2.08 7.46
C GLN A 173 -22.78 -2.21 8.07
N ALA A 174 -22.90 -2.77 9.27
CA ALA A 174 -24.15 -2.86 10.00
C ALA A 174 -24.61 -1.54 10.63
N GLY A 175 -23.77 -0.49 10.59
CA GLY A 175 -24.06 0.80 11.21
C GLY A 175 -23.93 0.79 12.73
N ASP A 176 -23.06 -0.07 13.28
CA ASP A 176 -22.73 -0.06 14.71
C ASP A 176 -22.20 1.32 15.13
N GLU A 177 -22.80 1.90 16.17
CA GLU A 177 -22.55 3.29 16.54
C GLU A 177 -21.09 3.53 16.97
N ALA A 178 -20.48 2.58 17.67
CA ALA A 178 -19.12 2.71 18.18
C ALA A 178 -18.10 2.62 17.02
N GLU A 179 -18.24 1.60 16.17
CA GLU A 179 -17.34 1.38 15.03
C GLU A 179 -17.45 2.50 13.99
N VAL A 180 -18.67 2.95 13.68
CA VAL A 180 -18.91 4.07 12.77
C VAL A 180 -18.30 5.34 13.33
N LYS A 181 -18.52 5.64 14.63
CA LYS A 181 -17.99 6.85 15.25
C LYS A 181 -16.46 6.87 15.24
N GLU A 182 -15.81 5.76 15.58
CA GLU A 182 -14.35 5.69 15.55
C GLU A 182 -13.80 5.95 14.14
N LEU A 183 -14.41 5.35 13.12
CA LEU A 183 -14.02 5.57 11.73
C LEU A 183 -14.26 7.01 11.27
N GLN A 184 -15.38 7.62 11.66
CA GLN A 184 -15.66 9.03 11.38
C GLN A 184 -14.61 9.95 12.00
N GLU A 185 -14.32 9.77 13.28
CA GLU A 185 -13.30 10.55 14.01
C GLU A 185 -11.93 10.40 13.38
N TYR A 186 -11.60 9.20 12.89
CA TYR A 186 -10.39 8.98 12.11
C TYR A 186 -10.41 9.80 10.80
N LEU A 187 -11.44 9.65 9.95
CA LEU A 187 -11.52 10.35 8.67
C LEU A 187 -11.52 11.89 8.82
N PHE A 188 -12.18 12.42 9.86
CA PHE A 188 -12.16 13.84 10.17
C PHE A 188 -10.77 14.34 10.57
N ARG A 189 -10.05 13.59 11.41
CA ARG A 189 -8.68 13.95 11.82
C ARG A 189 -7.72 14.07 10.64
N HIS A 190 -7.99 13.35 9.55
CA HIS A 190 -7.18 13.42 8.34
C HIS A 190 -7.77 14.34 7.24
N GLY A 191 -8.81 15.13 7.56
CA GLY A 191 -9.22 16.28 6.76
C GLY A 191 -10.33 16.03 5.73
N LEU A 192 -11.13 14.98 5.90
CA LEU A 192 -12.41 14.85 5.19
C LEU A 192 -13.48 15.73 5.85
N THR A 193 -14.42 16.21 5.04
CA THR A 193 -15.59 16.96 5.49
C THR A 193 -16.72 16.04 5.96
N ALA A 194 -17.68 16.57 6.73
CA ALA A 194 -18.87 15.83 7.16
C ALA A 194 -19.65 15.20 5.99
N SER A 195 -19.78 15.91 4.87
CA SER A 195 -20.47 15.40 3.68
C SER A 195 -19.70 14.27 3.00
N GLU A 196 -18.37 14.37 2.90
CA GLU A 196 -17.53 13.32 2.30
C GLU A 196 -17.55 12.06 3.15
N VAL A 197 -17.42 12.19 4.47
CA VAL A 197 -17.47 11.06 5.40
C VAL A 197 -18.84 10.37 5.36
N LYS A 198 -19.92 11.16 5.37
CA LYS A 198 -21.28 10.62 5.23
C LYS A 198 -21.44 9.84 3.92
N HIS A 199 -20.98 10.42 2.80
CA HIS A 199 -21.08 9.78 1.49
C HIS A 199 -20.29 8.47 1.44
N ALA A 200 -19.05 8.45 1.96
CA ALA A 200 -18.23 7.24 1.99
C ALA A 200 -18.88 6.12 2.82
N LEU A 201 -19.48 6.46 3.96
CA LEU A 201 -20.20 5.51 4.81
C LEU A 201 -21.44 4.95 4.11
N GLU A 202 -22.27 5.81 3.52
CA GLU A 202 -23.45 5.38 2.76
C GLU A 202 -23.06 4.44 1.62
N GLN A 203 -21.99 4.76 0.88
CA GLN A 203 -21.46 3.88 -0.16
C GLN A 203 -21.04 2.53 0.41
N PHE A 204 -20.22 2.52 1.46
CA PHE A 204 -19.73 1.28 2.08
C PHE A 204 -20.86 0.41 2.64
N GLN A 205 -21.83 1.01 3.34
CA GLN A 205 -22.97 0.30 3.93
C GLN A 205 -23.96 -0.21 2.88
N SER A 206 -24.03 0.44 1.71
CA SER A 206 -24.88 0.00 0.60
C SER A 206 -24.31 -1.18 -0.20
N GLN A 207 -23.02 -1.52 -0.02
CA GLN A 207 -22.42 -2.67 -0.68
C GLN A 207 -22.98 -3.97 -0.07
N VAL A 208 -23.62 -4.78 -0.92
CA VAL A 208 -24.10 -6.12 -0.56
C VAL A 208 -22.91 -7.07 -0.59
N ASN A 209 -22.59 -7.73 0.53
CA ASN A 209 -21.53 -8.74 0.54
C ASN A 209 -21.92 -9.92 -0.37
N GLU A 210 -21.11 -10.18 -1.40
CA GLU A 210 -20.76 -11.56 -1.72
C GLU A 210 -19.89 -12.04 -0.55
N SER A 211 -20.34 -13.10 0.13
CA SER A 211 -19.83 -13.57 1.43
C SER A 211 -18.31 -13.59 1.55
N ILE A 212 -17.77 -12.85 2.53
CA ILE A 212 -16.39 -12.97 3.03
C ILE A 212 -16.32 -14.22 3.91
N ILE A 213 -16.55 -15.39 3.34
CA ILE A 213 -16.26 -16.68 3.97
C ILE A 213 -15.80 -17.62 2.86
N SER A 214 -14.49 -17.83 2.78
CA SER A 214 -13.89 -19.04 2.21
C SER A 214 -12.62 -19.38 2.98
#